data_AF-A0A432YAX7-F1
#
_entry.id   AF-A0A432YAX7-F1
#
_cell.length_a   1.000
_cell.length_b   1.000
_cell.length_c   1.000
_cell.angle_alpha   90.00
_cell.angle_beta   90.00
_cell.angle_gamma   90.00
#
_symmetry.space_group_name_H-M   'P 1'
#
loop_
_entity.id
_entity.type
_entity.pdbx_description
1 polymer ?
#
loop_
_entity_poly.entity_id
_entity_poly.type
_entity_poly.pdbx_seq_one_letter_code
_entity_poly.pdbx_strand_id
1 'polypeptide(L)'
;MKNTVFKQSALAGAIALTVSAVGVVATFNVNASSHREAPNISRFPALDSTDFYLFNSYEPGREDYITAIANYVPLQDAYGGPNYFAMDPAAVYAIHFDSDGDAQEDLTFEFRFDHTLPNGGVKLPVGDKTVSVPLKLIGQVSAMDQSALNFNEQYQVNVISGGQMSGTSAPVTTTGGAESFTKPIAFVGEKTFGSAAGYADYANQYVYEINVPNCSAPGRLFVGQRKDPFVVNLGETFDLVNYVPIEAGAFPGGIEQSDANDDLADKNVNTIALELPKSCVTGDGNGVVGAWTTAHVPQARLQNPNANFEKPEVNGGALVQVSRLSSPLVNELVIGIDDKDTFNSAHPSEDGQFADYVTHPTLPVILDVLFNEPVNATLGTSIESLAPSNYPRTDLVAAFLTGFEGVNQQASVTASEMLRLNTAIPATPADQQSAFGVAGDDLAGFPNGRRPGDDVVDIALRVVMGALCHDIPVNGEPTNLGFCTPDQAPVGNVPFTDGAPIDASYIDTQFPYLKTPIAGSPNQ
;
A
#
# COMPACT_ATOMS: atom_id res chain seq x y z
N MET A 1 -74.05 -11.23 -40.84
CA MET A 1 -74.41 -12.66 -40.72
C MET A 1 -73.95 -13.16 -39.37
N LYS A 2 -74.73 -14.03 -38.70
CA LYS A 2 -74.38 -14.94 -37.57
C LYS A 2 -73.38 -14.40 -36.52
N ASN A 3 -73.84 -13.95 -35.34
CA ASN A 3 -74.14 -14.79 -34.15
C ASN A 3 -72.89 -15.06 -33.27
N THR A 4 -72.89 -15.16 -31.93
CA THR A 4 -73.82 -14.87 -30.79
C THR A 4 -73.09 -15.32 -29.50
N VAL A 5 -73.28 -14.83 -28.24
CA VAL A 5 -73.63 -13.57 -27.53
C VAL A 5 -73.35 -13.84 -26.02
N PHE A 6 -73.44 -12.83 -25.12
CA PHE A 6 -73.59 -13.00 -23.64
C PHE A 6 -72.35 -13.52 -22.86
N LYS A 7 -72.14 -13.34 -21.53
CA LYS A 7 -72.82 -12.68 -20.37
C LYS A 7 -71.78 -12.55 -19.21
N GLN A 8 -71.96 -11.83 -18.09
CA GLN A 8 -72.95 -10.85 -17.59
C GLN A 8 -72.27 -9.90 -16.57
N SER A 9 -72.88 -8.77 -16.23
CA SER A 9 -72.49 -7.84 -15.15
C SER A 9 -72.72 -8.39 -13.72
N ALA A 10 -71.84 -8.07 -12.77
CA ALA A 10 -72.13 -8.11 -11.32
C ALA A 10 -71.32 -7.05 -10.55
N LEU A 11 -71.90 -6.56 -9.46
CA LEU A 11 -71.45 -5.45 -8.62
C LEU A 11 -70.87 -5.98 -7.29
N ALA A 12 -69.75 -5.46 -6.81
CA ALA A 12 -69.42 -5.40 -5.37
C ALA A 12 -68.14 -4.56 -5.17
N GLY A 13 -68.19 -3.59 -4.25
CA GLY A 13 -67.00 -2.87 -3.79
C GLY A 13 -66.59 -3.31 -2.38
N ALA A 14 -65.30 -3.20 -2.07
CA ALA A 14 -64.80 -3.13 -0.71
C ALA A 14 -63.48 -2.33 -0.69
N ILE A 15 -63.31 -1.52 0.34
CA ILE A 15 -62.16 -0.63 0.53
C ILE A 15 -61.01 -1.40 1.15
N ALA A 16 -59.81 -1.29 0.57
CA ALA A 16 -58.54 -1.50 1.27
C ALA A 16 -57.45 -0.67 0.58
N LEU A 17 -57.20 0.54 1.11
CA LEU A 17 -56.06 1.35 0.68
C LEU A 17 -54.80 0.82 1.37
N THR A 18 -54.11 -0.14 0.76
CA THR A 18 -52.76 -0.54 1.18
C THR A 18 -51.75 0.21 0.33
N VAL A 19 -51.21 1.29 0.89
CA VAL A 19 -50.01 1.95 0.34
C VAL A 19 -48.81 1.08 0.65
N SER A 20 -48.63 0.03 -0.15
CA SER A 20 -47.38 -0.72 -0.19
C SER A 20 -46.36 0.14 -0.93
N ALA A 21 -45.69 1.02 -0.20
CA ALA A 21 -44.46 1.65 -0.66
C ALA A 21 -43.41 0.54 -0.86
N VAL A 22 -43.32 0.03 -2.09
CA VAL A 22 -42.19 -0.80 -2.51
C VAL A 22 -40.99 0.14 -2.59
N GLY A 23 -40.33 0.31 -1.45
CA GLY A 23 -38.98 0.84 -1.42
C GLY A 23 -38.13 -0.05 -2.29
N VAL A 24 -37.74 0.47 -3.46
CA VAL A 24 -36.67 -0.14 -4.23
C VAL A 24 -35.42 0.05 -3.38
N VAL A 25 -35.08 -0.99 -2.62
CA VAL A 25 -33.73 -1.17 -2.10
C VAL A 25 -32.86 -1.38 -3.33
N ALA A 26 -32.41 -0.27 -3.90
CA ALA A 26 -31.25 -0.27 -4.74
C ALA A 26 -30.10 -0.71 -3.83
N THR A 27 -29.75 -1.98 -3.91
CA THR A 27 -28.47 -2.47 -3.38
C THR A 27 -27.39 -1.76 -4.20
N PHE A 28 -26.97 -0.59 -3.72
CA PHE A 28 -25.72 -0.01 -4.16
C PHE A 28 -24.66 -1.06 -3.85
N ASN A 29 -23.95 -1.48 -4.89
CA ASN A 29 -22.79 -2.33 -4.69
C ASN A 29 -21.74 -1.39 -4.10
N VAL A 30 -21.59 -1.41 -2.78
CA VAL A 30 -20.46 -0.79 -2.10
C VAL A 30 -19.23 -1.56 -2.58
N ASN A 31 -18.51 -0.96 -3.52
CA ASN A 31 -17.19 -1.46 -3.91
C ASN A 31 -16.23 -0.93 -2.84
N ALA A 32 -16.21 -1.59 -1.68
CA ALA A 32 -15.14 -1.37 -0.71
C ALA A 32 -13.82 -1.69 -1.40
N SER A 33 -12.88 -0.76 -1.35
CA SER A 33 -11.57 -0.90 -1.96
C SER A 33 -10.55 -0.23 -1.05
N SER A 34 -9.85 -1.10 -0.34
CA SER A 34 -8.62 -0.81 0.42
C SER A 34 -7.36 -0.91 -0.44
N HIS A 35 -7.58 -1.34 -1.68
CA HIS A 35 -6.69 -1.88 -2.70
C HIS A 35 -7.58 -2.03 -3.93
N ARG A 36 -7.13 -1.53 -5.09
CA ARG A 36 -7.94 -1.24 -6.30
C ARG A 36 -8.66 0.12 -6.30
N GLU A 37 -8.11 1.09 -5.59
CA GLU A 37 -8.75 2.36 -5.20
C GLU A 37 -9.26 3.15 -6.41
N ALA A 38 -8.45 3.15 -7.47
CA ALA A 38 -8.77 3.79 -8.73
C ALA A 38 -9.58 2.83 -9.66
N PRO A 39 -10.69 3.28 -10.28
CA PRO A 39 -11.51 2.44 -11.13
C PRO A 39 -10.75 1.66 -12.22
N ASN A 40 -9.68 2.23 -12.78
CA ASN A 40 -8.84 1.57 -13.76
C ASN A 40 -7.96 0.45 -13.17
N ILE A 41 -7.26 0.70 -12.07
CA ILE A 41 -6.27 -0.24 -11.50
C ILE A 41 -6.95 -1.51 -10.96
N SER A 42 -8.23 -1.41 -10.57
CA SER A 42 -9.09 -2.56 -10.24
C SER A 42 -9.14 -3.68 -11.28
N ARG A 43 -8.83 -3.36 -12.54
CA ARG A 43 -8.83 -4.27 -13.68
C ARG A 43 -7.48 -4.95 -13.90
N PHE A 44 -6.45 -4.55 -13.16
CA PHE A 44 -5.08 -5.05 -13.27
C PHE A 44 -4.47 -5.36 -11.89
N PRO A 45 -4.98 -6.35 -11.13
CA PRO A 45 -4.53 -6.61 -9.75
C PRO A 45 -3.03 -6.91 -9.59
N ALA A 46 -2.34 -7.30 -10.67
CA ALA A 46 -0.89 -7.53 -10.64
C ALA A 46 -0.06 -6.21 -10.61
N LEU A 47 -0.67 -5.08 -10.95
CA LEU A 47 -0.04 -3.75 -11.04
C LEU A 47 -0.40 -2.85 -9.85
N ASP A 48 -1.27 -3.36 -8.98
CA ASP A 48 -1.92 -2.65 -7.89
C ASP A 48 -0.94 -2.54 -6.72
N SER A 49 -0.45 -1.31 -6.49
CA SER A 49 0.44 -0.94 -5.39
C SER A 49 -0.34 -0.87 -4.08
N THR A 50 0.13 -1.53 -3.04
CA THR A 50 -0.61 -1.66 -1.78
C THR A 50 -0.10 -0.68 -0.73
N ASP A 51 1.23 -0.67 -0.54
CA ASP A 51 1.92 0.17 0.43
C ASP A 51 3.30 0.53 -0.05
N PHE A 52 3.74 1.71 0.36
CA PHE A 52 5.13 2.13 0.30
C PHE A 52 5.66 2.46 1.69
N TYR A 53 6.89 2.06 1.97
CA TYR A 53 7.62 2.33 3.22
C TYR A 53 9.02 2.85 2.87
N LEU A 54 9.51 3.79 3.66
CA LEU A 54 10.81 4.43 3.49
C LEU A 54 11.35 4.78 4.87
N PHE A 55 12.44 4.16 5.31
CA PHE A 55 12.98 4.38 6.66
C PHE A 55 14.49 4.20 6.74
N ASN A 56 15.12 4.84 7.72
CA ASN A 56 16.51 4.54 8.07
C ASN A 56 16.58 3.12 8.63
N SER A 57 17.49 2.29 8.11
CA SER A 57 17.61 0.88 8.51
C SER A 57 17.96 0.77 10.01
N TYR A 58 17.14 0.03 10.76
CA TYR A 58 17.30 -0.20 12.22
C TYR A 58 17.87 -1.59 12.56
N GLU A 59 18.28 -2.37 11.56
CA GLU A 59 19.09 -3.56 11.77
C GLU A 59 20.51 -3.16 12.27
N PRO A 60 21.02 -3.74 13.37
CA PRO A 60 22.34 -3.40 13.90
C PRO A 60 23.47 -3.58 12.88
N GLY A 61 24.32 -2.56 12.70
CA GLY A 61 25.37 -2.53 11.68
C GLY A 61 24.90 -2.05 10.29
N ARG A 62 23.66 -1.55 10.17
CA ARG A 62 23.10 -0.95 8.94
C ARG A 62 22.75 0.54 9.11
N GLU A 63 23.33 1.23 10.10
CA GLU A 63 22.99 2.60 10.48
C GLU A 63 23.26 3.64 9.35
N ASP A 64 24.15 3.32 8.42
CA ASP A 64 24.47 4.10 7.21
C ASP A 64 23.53 3.81 6.01
N TYR A 65 22.45 3.05 6.21
CA TYR A 65 21.52 2.62 5.15
C TYR A 65 20.09 3.15 5.34
N ILE A 66 19.36 3.20 4.22
CA ILE A 66 17.90 3.32 4.19
C ILE A 66 17.31 2.05 3.58
N THR A 67 16.06 1.74 3.95
CA THR A 67 15.26 0.71 3.30
C THR A 67 14.02 1.34 2.69
N ALA A 68 13.77 1.02 1.42
CA ALA A 68 12.50 1.26 0.73
C ALA A 68 11.80 -0.09 0.51
N ILE A 69 10.50 -0.15 0.76
CA ILE A 69 9.67 -1.34 0.56
C ILE A 69 8.43 -0.94 -0.21
N ALA A 70 8.23 -1.53 -1.38
CA ALA A 70 7.03 -1.38 -2.20
C ALA A 70 6.27 -2.71 -2.25
N ASN A 71 5.04 -2.72 -1.75
CA ASN A 71 4.16 -3.88 -1.79
C ASN A 71 3.19 -3.77 -2.97
N TYR A 72 2.90 -4.92 -3.58
CA TYR A 72 2.08 -5.07 -4.78
C TYR A 72 1.23 -6.33 -4.70
N VAL A 73 0.20 -6.38 -5.54
CA VAL A 73 -0.70 -7.55 -5.70
C VAL A 73 -1.43 -7.83 -4.38
N PRO A 74 -2.45 -7.04 -4.04
CA PRO A 74 -3.07 -7.01 -2.72
C PRO A 74 -4.00 -8.17 -2.41
N LEU A 75 -4.40 -8.26 -1.13
CA LEU A 75 -5.43 -9.18 -0.61
C LEU A 75 -5.14 -10.64 -0.99
N GLN A 76 -3.88 -11.06 -0.85
CA GLN A 76 -3.49 -12.41 -1.25
C GLN A 76 -3.93 -13.44 -0.20
N ASP A 77 -5.12 -13.98 -0.39
CA ASP A 77 -5.58 -15.20 0.27
C ASP A 77 -4.51 -16.29 0.14
N ALA A 78 -3.94 -16.73 1.27
CA ALA A 78 -2.82 -17.66 1.30
C ALA A 78 -3.07 -18.94 0.48
N TYR A 79 -4.31 -19.44 0.48
CA TYR A 79 -4.73 -20.66 -0.22
C TYR A 79 -4.87 -20.51 -1.74
N GLY A 80 -4.58 -19.33 -2.32
CA GLY A 80 -4.82 -18.91 -3.72
C GLY A 80 -4.13 -19.70 -4.86
N GLY A 81 -3.78 -20.96 -4.62
CA GLY A 81 -3.36 -21.91 -5.65
C GLY A 81 -4.48 -22.30 -6.62
N PRO A 82 -4.13 -22.87 -7.79
CA PRO A 82 -2.78 -23.22 -8.23
C PRO A 82 -2.00 -22.04 -8.85
N ASN A 83 -2.65 -20.88 -9.05
CA ASN A 83 -2.13 -19.82 -9.90
C ASN A 83 -1.28 -18.76 -9.17
N TYR A 84 -1.33 -18.68 -7.84
CA TYR A 84 -0.43 -17.93 -6.93
C TYR A 84 0.22 -16.65 -7.50
N PHE A 85 -0.35 -15.50 -7.16
CA PHE A 85 0.16 -14.12 -7.21
C PHE A 85 1.55 -13.90 -7.83
N ALA A 86 1.62 -13.94 -9.16
CA ALA A 86 2.81 -13.60 -9.94
C ALA A 86 2.76 -12.14 -10.39
N MET A 87 3.92 -11.54 -10.67
CA MET A 87 4.02 -10.18 -11.22
C MET A 87 3.61 -10.16 -12.71
N ASP A 88 3.32 -9.01 -13.31
CA ASP A 88 2.99 -8.94 -14.76
C ASP A 88 4.28 -8.78 -15.60
N PRO A 89 4.62 -9.73 -16.50
CA PRO A 89 5.82 -9.62 -17.35
C PRO A 89 5.76 -8.48 -18.38
N ALA A 90 4.57 -7.90 -18.62
CA ALA A 90 4.42 -6.72 -19.46
C ALA A 90 4.82 -5.42 -18.74
N ALA A 91 4.90 -5.45 -17.41
CA ALA A 91 4.99 -4.26 -16.58
C ALA A 91 6.42 -3.85 -16.22
N VAL A 92 6.52 -2.63 -15.71
CA VAL A 92 7.70 -2.10 -15.04
C VAL A 92 7.24 -1.56 -13.70
N TYR A 93 7.75 -2.15 -12.63
CA TYR A 93 7.55 -1.67 -11.28
C TYR A 93 8.75 -0.79 -10.95
N ALA A 94 8.57 0.34 -10.29
CA ALA A 94 9.66 1.25 -10.00
C ALA A 94 9.59 1.85 -8.60
N ILE A 95 10.76 2.06 -8.01
CA ILE A 95 10.96 2.87 -6.80
C ILE A 95 11.81 4.07 -7.19
N HIS A 96 11.32 5.27 -6.86
CA HIS A 96 11.90 6.55 -7.24
C HIS A 96 12.44 7.29 -6.02
N PHE A 97 13.49 8.08 -6.21
CA PHE A 97 14.06 8.97 -5.20
C PHE A 97 14.28 10.37 -5.79
N ASP A 98 13.79 11.38 -5.09
CA ASP A 98 14.03 12.82 -5.29
C ASP A 98 14.98 13.30 -4.17
N SER A 99 16.12 13.88 -4.54
CA SER A 99 17.15 14.31 -3.60
C SER A 99 17.31 15.84 -3.48
N ASP A 100 16.69 16.62 -4.37
CA ASP A 100 16.82 18.10 -4.41
C ASP A 100 15.52 18.87 -4.09
N GLY A 101 14.38 18.17 -4.17
CA GLY A 101 13.05 18.63 -3.79
C GLY A 101 12.25 19.29 -4.90
N ASP A 102 12.62 19.12 -6.18
CA ASP A 102 11.84 19.63 -7.31
C ASP A 102 10.61 18.77 -7.68
N ALA A 103 10.43 17.62 -7.02
CA ALA A 103 9.42 16.58 -7.29
C ALA A 103 9.62 15.78 -8.59
N GLN A 104 10.84 15.73 -9.10
CA GLN A 104 11.31 14.81 -10.13
C GLN A 104 12.34 13.83 -9.56
N GLU A 105 12.45 12.68 -10.20
CA GLU A 105 13.27 11.56 -9.75
C GLU A 105 14.73 11.69 -10.23
N ASP A 106 15.65 11.83 -9.27
CA ASP A 106 17.10 11.78 -9.47
C ASP A 106 17.59 10.35 -9.67
N LEU A 107 16.92 9.39 -9.04
CA LEU A 107 17.30 7.98 -9.07
C LEU A 107 16.05 7.09 -9.11
N THR A 108 15.97 6.21 -10.12
CA THR A 108 14.89 5.23 -10.24
C THR A 108 15.44 3.81 -10.32
N PHE A 109 14.83 2.87 -9.60
CA PHE A 109 15.09 1.44 -9.74
C PHE A 109 13.93 0.78 -10.46
N GLU A 110 14.12 0.39 -11.72
CA GLU A 110 13.13 -0.35 -12.52
C GLU A 110 13.28 -1.86 -12.34
N PHE A 111 12.19 -2.53 -11.98
CA PHE A 111 12.08 -3.98 -11.86
C PHE A 111 11.23 -4.54 -13.02
N ARG A 112 11.82 -5.44 -13.80
CA ARG A 112 11.16 -6.08 -14.96
C ARG A 112 11.16 -7.59 -14.78
N PHE A 113 9.96 -8.19 -14.77
CA PHE A 113 9.75 -9.60 -14.47
C PHE A 113 9.62 -10.44 -15.73
N ASP A 114 10.02 -11.71 -15.64
CA ASP A 114 9.83 -12.73 -16.67
C ASP A 114 9.43 -14.07 -16.03
N HIS A 115 8.62 -14.84 -16.76
CA HIS A 115 8.04 -16.11 -16.30
C HIS A 115 8.48 -17.24 -17.20
N THR A 116 8.99 -18.32 -16.62
CA THR A 116 9.44 -19.50 -17.40
C THR A 116 8.89 -20.80 -16.84
N LEU A 117 8.60 -21.76 -17.74
CA LEU A 117 8.36 -23.15 -17.39
C LEU A 117 9.67 -23.95 -17.57
N PRO A 118 10.23 -24.56 -16.51
CA PRO A 118 11.40 -25.43 -16.62
C PRO A 118 11.20 -26.50 -17.72
N ASN A 119 12.10 -26.53 -18.71
CA ASN A 119 12.05 -27.43 -19.86
C ASN A 119 10.75 -27.36 -20.71
N GLY A 120 10.05 -26.23 -20.71
CA GLY A 120 8.75 -26.08 -21.39
C GLY A 120 7.60 -26.79 -20.67
N GLY A 121 7.75 -26.98 -19.35
CA GLY A 121 6.79 -27.59 -18.46
C GLY A 121 7.14 -29.04 -18.11
N VAL A 122 7.11 -29.34 -16.82
CA VAL A 122 7.20 -30.67 -16.23
C VAL A 122 6.08 -31.56 -16.77
N LYS A 123 6.46 -32.77 -17.19
CA LYS A 123 5.55 -33.78 -17.75
C LYS A 123 5.70 -35.09 -17.02
N LEU A 124 4.57 -35.75 -16.77
CA LEU A 124 4.53 -37.04 -16.08
C LEU A 124 4.05 -38.15 -17.04
N PRO A 125 4.51 -39.40 -16.84
CA PRO A 125 3.95 -40.56 -17.53
C PRO A 125 2.54 -40.85 -17.00
N VAL A 126 1.56 -40.85 -17.89
CA VAL A 126 0.14 -41.15 -17.63
C VAL A 126 -0.27 -42.28 -18.56
N GLY A 127 -0.10 -43.52 -18.10
CA GLY A 127 -0.27 -44.72 -18.93
C GLY A 127 0.78 -44.78 -20.05
N ASP A 128 0.33 -44.74 -21.29
CA ASP A 128 1.16 -44.75 -22.51
C ASP A 128 1.59 -43.35 -22.97
N LYS A 129 1.18 -42.29 -22.28
CA LYS A 129 1.39 -40.89 -22.67
C LYS A 129 2.30 -40.15 -21.69
N THR A 130 2.95 -39.09 -22.17
CA THR A 130 3.67 -38.12 -21.34
C THR A 130 2.93 -36.79 -21.42
N VAL A 131 2.44 -36.28 -20.27
CA VAL A 131 1.45 -35.19 -20.20
C VAL A 131 1.94 -34.10 -19.25
N SER A 132 1.79 -32.83 -19.63
CA SER A 132 2.14 -31.68 -18.78
C SER A 132 1.28 -31.63 -17.51
N VAL A 133 1.89 -31.20 -16.41
CA VAL A 133 1.19 -31.01 -15.14
C VAL A 133 0.50 -29.64 -15.08
N PRO A 134 -0.65 -29.51 -14.37
CA PRO A 134 -1.39 -28.26 -14.26
C PRO A 134 -0.97 -27.38 -13.07
N LEU A 135 0.12 -27.73 -12.37
CA LEU A 135 0.55 -27.10 -11.11
C LEU A 135 1.90 -26.41 -11.26
N LYS A 136 2.15 -25.34 -10.50
CA LYS A 136 3.45 -24.64 -10.43
C LYS A 136 4.59 -25.49 -9.80
N LEU A 137 4.27 -26.65 -9.22
CA LEU A 137 5.23 -27.61 -8.66
C LEU A 137 4.64 -29.03 -8.57
N ILE A 138 5.49 -30.06 -8.42
CA ILE A 138 5.08 -31.48 -8.37
C ILE A 138 5.57 -32.27 -7.14
N GLY A 139 6.22 -31.61 -6.18
CA GLY A 139 6.88 -32.26 -5.04
C GLY A 139 7.39 -31.25 -4.03
N GLN A 140 8.22 -31.72 -3.09
CA GLN A 140 8.84 -30.87 -2.08
C GLN A 140 9.86 -29.91 -2.70
N VAL A 141 10.01 -28.74 -2.08
CA VAL A 141 10.95 -27.69 -2.45
C VAL A 141 11.65 -27.23 -1.16
N SER A 142 12.95 -27.00 -1.23
CA SER A 142 13.75 -26.51 -0.09
C SER A 142 14.84 -25.55 -0.58
N ALA A 143 15.61 -24.96 0.32
CA ALA A 143 16.81 -24.20 -0.04
C ALA A 143 17.86 -25.05 -0.81
N MET A 144 17.86 -26.38 -0.64
CA MET A 144 18.86 -27.28 -1.24
C MET A 144 18.38 -28.00 -2.51
N ASP A 145 17.08 -28.03 -2.79
CA ASP A 145 16.49 -28.70 -3.95
C ASP A 145 15.22 -27.97 -4.41
N GLN A 146 15.25 -27.47 -5.64
CA GLN A 146 14.12 -26.84 -6.32
C GLN A 146 13.67 -27.61 -7.57
N SER A 147 14.16 -28.84 -7.78
CA SER A 147 13.91 -29.65 -8.98
C SER A 147 12.43 -30.00 -9.21
N ALA A 148 11.59 -29.89 -8.17
CA ALA A 148 10.15 -30.08 -8.24
C ALA A 148 9.36 -28.87 -8.76
N LEU A 149 10.00 -27.70 -8.97
CA LEU A 149 9.34 -26.52 -9.53
C LEU A 149 8.99 -26.72 -11.02
N ASN A 150 7.83 -26.19 -11.39
CA ASN A 150 7.31 -26.15 -12.76
C ASN A 150 7.03 -24.70 -13.24
N PHE A 151 7.35 -23.70 -12.43
CA PHE A 151 7.17 -22.29 -12.75
C PHE A 151 8.21 -21.47 -11.98
N ASN A 152 8.96 -20.63 -12.69
CA ASN A 152 9.96 -19.74 -12.12
C ASN A 152 9.63 -18.30 -12.49
N GLU A 153 9.76 -17.39 -11.52
CA GLU A 153 9.74 -15.93 -11.74
C GLU A 153 11.17 -15.41 -11.61
N GLN A 154 11.68 -14.79 -12.66
CA GLN A 154 12.94 -14.05 -12.64
C GLN A 154 12.67 -12.57 -12.86
N TYR A 155 13.63 -11.73 -12.49
CA TYR A 155 13.58 -10.30 -12.76
C TYR A 155 14.97 -9.72 -12.96
N GLN A 156 15.00 -8.59 -13.67
CA GLN A 156 16.17 -7.74 -13.81
C GLN A 156 15.89 -6.40 -13.13
N VAL A 157 16.94 -5.76 -12.63
CA VAL A 157 16.85 -4.44 -11.99
C VAL A 157 17.81 -3.49 -12.67
N ASN A 158 17.29 -2.39 -13.21
CA ASN A 158 18.11 -1.30 -13.72
C ASN A 158 17.97 -0.09 -12.79
N VAL A 159 19.10 0.53 -12.45
CA VAL A 159 19.11 1.88 -11.89
C VAL A 159 19.16 2.90 -13.03
N ILE A 160 18.41 3.98 -12.91
CA ILE A 160 18.38 5.11 -13.85
C ILE A 160 18.75 6.35 -13.05
N SER A 161 19.80 7.06 -13.49
CA SER A 161 20.20 8.35 -12.90
C SER A 161 19.69 9.51 -13.75
N GLY A 162 19.00 10.45 -13.10
CA GLY A 162 18.09 11.43 -13.72
C GLY A 162 16.74 10.80 -14.09
N GLY A 163 15.78 11.64 -14.49
CA GLY A 163 14.39 11.23 -14.71
C GLY A 163 14.21 10.00 -15.59
N GLN A 164 13.40 9.04 -15.14
CA GLN A 164 13.20 7.68 -15.63
C GLN A 164 13.16 7.57 -17.16
N MET A 165 12.43 8.47 -17.82
CA MET A 165 12.20 8.43 -19.27
C MET A 165 13.37 9.00 -20.12
N SER A 166 14.37 9.63 -19.50
CA SER A 166 15.47 10.33 -20.20
C SER A 166 16.86 10.13 -19.59
N GLY A 167 16.94 9.57 -18.38
CA GLY A 167 18.16 9.38 -17.61
C GLY A 167 19.07 8.27 -18.14
N THR A 168 20.22 8.10 -17.47
CA THR A 168 21.20 7.07 -17.82
C THR A 168 20.88 5.77 -17.09
N SER A 169 20.45 4.75 -17.83
CA SER A 169 20.17 3.41 -17.29
C SER A 169 21.44 2.55 -17.20
N ALA A 170 21.60 1.82 -16.10
CA ALA A 170 22.66 0.83 -15.88
C ALA A 170 22.13 -0.35 -15.05
N PRO A 171 22.62 -1.60 -15.27
CA PRO A 171 22.13 -2.76 -14.54
C PRO A 171 22.64 -2.77 -13.09
N VAL A 172 21.75 -3.12 -12.16
CA VAL A 172 22.11 -3.56 -10.81
C VAL A 172 22.50 -5.03 -10.87
N THR A 173 23.56 -5.41 -10.17
CA THR A 173 24.09 -6.78 -10.21
C THR A 173 24.20 -7.37 -8.81
N THR A 174 24.23 -8.70 -8.69
CA THR A 174 24.70 -9.35 -7.46
C THR A 174 26.18 -9.00 -7.20
N THR A 175 26.67 -9.23 -5.98
CA THR A 175 28.12 -9.12 -5.68
C THR A 175 29.00 -10.04 -6.56
N GLY A 176 28.43 -11.10 -7.15
CA GLY A 176 29.07 -11.97 -8.14
C GLY A 176 28.96 -11.50 -9.60
N GLY A 177 28.31 -10.38 -9.89
CA GLY A 177 28.17 -9.79 -11.23
C GLY A 177 27.04 -10.36 -12.09
N ALA A 178 26.04 -11.01 -11.50
CA ALA A 178 24.85 -11.47 -12.24
C ALA A 178 23.77 -10.37 -12.31
N GLU A 179 23.18 -10.18 -13.49
CA GLU A 179 22.12 -9.18 -13.76
C GLU A 179 20.68 -9.74 -13.61
N SER A 180 20.54 -11.06 -13.48
CA SER A 180 19.24 -11.74 -13.29
C SER A 180 19.09 -12.23 -11.87
N PHE A 181 17.91 -11.95 -11.30
CA PHE A 181 17.51 -12.34 -9.95
C PHE A 181 16.31 -13.30 -10.03
N THR A 182 16.18 -14.21 -9.08
CA THR A 182 15.03 -15.10 -8.92
C THR A 182 14.14 -14.62 -7.78
N LYS A 183 12.82 -14.61 -8.00
CA LYS A 183 11.77 -14.43 -6.97
C LYS A 183 11.36 -15.84 -6.47
N PRO A 184 11.33 -16.11 -5.15
CA PRO A 184 10.82 -17.37 -4.64
C PRO A 184 9.35 -17.54 -5.00
N ILE A 185 8.92 -18.78 -5.21
CA ILE A 185 7.50 -19.08 -5.32
C ILE A 185 6.78 -18.74 -3.99
N ALA A 186 5.51 -18.35 -4.08
CA ALA A 186 4.64 -18.11 -2.92
C ALA A 186 4.63 -19.28 -1.92
N PHE A 187 4.30 -19.03 -0.66
CA PHE A 187 4.31 -20.06 0.38
C PHE A 187 3.07 -20.96 0.29
N VAL A 188 3.08 -21.89 -0.66
CA VAL A 188 1.93 -22.75 -1.01
C VAL A 188 1.43 -23.68 0.12
N GLY A 189 2.21 -23.86 1.20
CA GLY A 189 1.86 -24.70 2.35
C GLY A 189 3.00 -25.58 2.88
N GLU A 190 2.88 -26.02 4.13
CA GLU A 190 3.97 -26.73 4.84
C GLU A 190 4.35 -28.06 4.19
N LYS A 191 3.40 -28.80 3.60
CA LYS A 191 3.69 -30.02 2.83
C LYS A 191 4.79 -29.87 1.78
N THR A 192 4.88 -28.69 1.16
CA THR A 192 5.87 -28.40 0.11
C THR A 192 7.24 -28.09 0.69
N PHE A 193 7.29 -27.29 1.76
CA PHE A 193 8.52 -26.73 2.33
C PHE A 193 8.97 -27.40 3.64
N GLY A 194 8.25 -28.41 4.10
CA GLY A 194 8.44 -29.08 5.39
C GLY A 194 7.89 -28.31 6.60
N SER A 195 7.97 -26.97 6.60
CA SER A 195 7.43 -26.09 7.65
C SER A 195 7.50 -24.61 7.22
N ALA A 196 6.92 -23.70 8.00
CA ALA A 196 7.15 -22.26 7.88
C ALA A 196 8.65 -21.88 7.93
N ALA A 197 9.43 -22.50 8.83
CA ALA A 197 10.88 -22.29 8.89
C ALA A 197 11.59 -22.77 7.61
N GLY A 198 11.17 -23.92 7.05
CA GLY A 198 11.70 -24.42 5.79
C GLY A 198 11.36 -23.54 4.57
N TYR A 199 10.22 -22.84 4.61
CA TYR A 199 9.93 -21.79 3.62
C TYR A 199 10.80 -20.55 3.83
N ALA A 200 11.01 -20.11 5.07
CA ALA A 200 11.90 -18.99 5.37
C ALA A 200 13.34 -19.27 4.88
N ASP A 201 13.90 -20.45 5.18
CA ASP A 201 15.20 -20.89 4.67
C ASP A 201 15.24 -20.88 3.13
N TYR A 202 14.19 -21.38 2.47
CA TYR A 202 14.07 -21.36 1.01
C TYR A 202 13.99 -19.94 0.43
N ALA A 203 13.25 -19.03 1.06
CA ALA A 203 13.09 -17.66 0.60
C ALA A 203 14.35 -16.82 0.85
N ASN A 204 15.04 -17.05 1.97
CA ASN A 204 16.23 -16.29 2.39
C ASN A 204 17.43 -16.49 1.46
N GLN A 205 17.50 -17.59 0.69
CA GLN A 205 18.52 -17.75 -0.36
C GLN A 205 18.41 -16.69 -1.48
N TYR A 206 17.26 -16.02 -1.59
CA TYR A 206 16.96 -14.97 -2.57
C TYR A 206 16.95 -13.56 -1.94
N VAL A 207 17.56 -13.41 -0.76
CA VAL A 207 18.04 -12.11 -0.27
C VAL A 207 19.44 -11.90 -0.86
N TYR A 208 19.58 -10.93 -1.75
CA TYR A 208 20.82 -10.68 -2.48
C TYR A 208 21.56 -9.48 -1.89
N GLU A 209 22.87 -9.59 -1.74
CA GLU A 209 23.75 -8.42 -1.74
C GLU A 209 23.93 -7.94 -3.18
N ILE A 210 23.77 -6.63 -3.39
CA ILE A 210 23.78 -6.02 -4.74
C ILE A 210 24.80 -4.89 -4.89
N ASN A 211 25.47 -4.88 -6.03
CA ASN A 211 26.22 -3.73 -6.51
C ASN A 211 25.29 -2.83 -7.32
N VAL A 212 25.08 -1.60 -6.86
CA VAL A 212 24.39 -0.55 -7.61
C VAL A 212 25.44 0.35 -8.26
N PRO A 213 25.36 0.64 -9.57
CA PRO A 213 26.21 1.62 -10.24
C PRO A 213 26.26 2.96 -9.48
N ASN A 214 27.46 3.53 -9.36
CA ASN A 214 27.77 4.77 -8.63
C ASN A 214 27.54 4.76 -7.11
N CYS A 215 27.05 3.67 -6.51
CA CYS A 215 27.07 3.49 -5.05
C CYS A 215 28.46 3.16 -4.51
N SER A 216 28.77 3.70 -3.32
CA SER A 216 30.04 3.50 -2.63
C SER A 216 30.17 2.14 -1.91
N ALA A 217 29.04 1.48 -1.62
CA ALA A 217 28.95 0.20 -0.93
C ALA A 217 27.79 -0.66 -1.47
N PRO A 218 27.81 -2.00 -1.28
CA PRO A 218 26.71 -2.88 -1.67
C PRO A 218 25.42 -2.62 -0.88
N GLY A 219 24.28 -2.68 -1.57
CA GLY A 219 22.94 -2.70 -0.97
C GLY A 219 22.43 -4.12 -0.73
N ARG A 220 21.18 -4.24 -0.27
CA ARG A 220 20.43 -5.52 -0.22
C ARG A 220 19.14 -5.44 -1.05
N LEU A 221 18.75 -6.57 -1.62
CA LEU A 221 17.58 -6.71 -2.48
C LEU A 221 16.84 -8.01 -2.17
N PHE A 222 15.51 -7.92 -2.06
CA PHE A 222 14.63 -9.06 -1.99
C PHE A 222 13.35 -8.75 -2.77
N VAL A 223 12.87 -9.73 -3.54
CA VAL A 223 11.52 -9.68 -4.11
C VAL A 223 10.85 -11.02 -3.87
N GLY A 224 9.65 -11.03 -3.27
CA GLY A 224 8.92 -12.25 -2.95
C GLY A 224 7.70 -12.00 -2.04
N GLN A 225 6.98 -13.06 -1.70
CA GLN A 225 5.77 -12.96 -0.88
C GLN A 225 6.10 -12.72 0.60
N ARG A 226 5.29 -11.88 1.28
CA ARG A 226 5.36 -11.56 2.72
C ARG A 226 3.95 -11.42 3.33
N LYS A 227 3.82 -11.54 4.66
CA LYS A 227 2.56 -11.18 5.35
C LYS A 227 2.33 -9.70 5.12
N ASP A 228 1.09 -9.31 4.85
CA ASP A 228 0.74 -7.92 4.60
C ASP A 228 0.98 -7.08 5.87
N PRO A 229 2.01 -6.21 5.93
CA PRO A 229 2.36 -5.55 7.18
C PRO A 229 1.39 -4.41 7.54
N PHE A 230 0.50 -4.01 6.64
CA PHE A 230 -0.53 -3.05 6.95
C PHE A 230 -1.61 -3.68 7.84
N VAL A 231 -2.23 -2.86 8.68
CA VAL A 231 -3.40 -3.20 9.49
C VAL A 231 -4.45 -2.11 9.25
N VAL A 232 -5.72 -2.51 9.19
CA VAL A 232 -6.84 -1.56 9.06
C VAL A 232 -8.20 -2.29 9.18
N ASN A 233 -9.17 -1.63 9.83
CA ASN A 233 -10.58 -2.02 9.86
C ASN A 233 -11.30 -1.58 8.58
N LEU A 234 -11.19 -2.36 7.51
CA LEU A 234 -11.60 -1.96 6.17
C LEU A 234 -13.11 -2.05 5.94
N GLY A 235 -13.71 -3.16 6.37
CA GLY A 235 -15.12 -3.44 6.17
C GLY A 235 -15.99 -2.36 6.80
N GLU A 236 -15.72 -2.01 8.06
CA GLU A 236 -16.49 -1.00 8.77
C GLU A 236 -16.10 0.43 8.34
N THR A 237 -14.82 0.72 8.04
CA THR A 237 -14.40 2.06 7.54
C THR A 237 -15.09 2.40 6.22
N PHE A 238 -15.08 1.49 5.24
CA PHE A 238 -15.66 1.75 3.93
C PHE A 238 -17.19 1.56 3.86
N ASP A 239 -17.82 1.02 4.91
CA ASP A 239 -19.28 1.09 5.15
C ASP A 239 -19.67 2.40 5.88
N LEU A 240 -19.09 3.53 5.45
CA LEU A 240 -19.28 4.87 6.03
C LEU A 240 -18.91 4.97 7.53
N VAL A 241 -17.79 4.35 7.94
CA VAL A 241 -17.28 4.34 9.31
C VAL A 241 -18.34 3.78 10.28
N ASN A 242 -18.66 2.49 10.15
CA ASN A 242 -19.74 1.81 10.86
C ASN A 242 -19.40 1.42 12.32
N TYR A 243 -18.63 2.28 12.99
CA TYR A 243 -18.20 2.16 14.39
C TYR A 243 -18.02 3.57 14.98
N VAL A 244 -17.75 3.69 16.28
CA VAL A 244 -17.36 4.99 16.87
C VAL A 244 -15.85 5.10 16.82
N PRO A 245 -15.25 5.98 15.98
CA PRO A 245 -13.82 5.97 15.67
C PRO A 245 -12.99 6.68 16.75
N ILE A 246 -13.25 6.38 18.02
CA ILE A 246 -12.59 6.95 19.20
C ILE A 246 -12.28 5.80 20.13
N GLU A 247 -11.09 5.79 20.75
CA GLU A 247 -10.70 4.74 21.70
C GLU A 247 -11.78 4.54 22.81
N ALA A 248 -12.13 3.28 23.10
CA ALA A 248 -13.20 2.90 24.03
C ALA A 248 -13.08 3.51 25.44
N GLY A 249 -11.85 3.76 25.90
CA GLY A 249 -11.59 4.43 27.17
C GLY A 249 -11.88 5.93 27.19
N ALA A 250 -11.99 6.57 26.02
CA ALA A 250 -12.16 8.01 25.85
C ALA A 250 -13.59 8.45 25.50
N PHE A 251 -14.43 7.58 24.93
CA PHE A 251 -15.81 7.92 24.56
C PHE A 251 -16.81 6.76 24.80
N PRO A 252 -18.05 7.03 25.26
CA PRO A 252 -19.06 5.99 25.44
C PRO A 252 -19.41 5.23 24.15
N GLY A 253 -19.01 3.96 24.08
CA GLY A 253 -19.21 3.13 22.88
C GLY A 253 -18.12 3.29 21.82
N GLY A 254 -17.00 3.93 22.16
CA GLY A 254 -15.77 3.92 21.36
C GLY A 254 -15.25 2.51 21.08
N ILE A 255 -14.45 2.37 20.03
CA ILE A 255 -13.88 1.09 19.58
C ILE A 255 -12.68 0.67 20.44
N GLU A 256 -12.58 -0.62 20.72
CA GLU A 256 -11.45 -1.22 21.43
C GLU A 256 -10.32 -1.54 20.44
N GLN A 257 -9.08 -1.17 20.79
CA GLN A 257 -7.89 -1.55 20.01
C GLN A 257 -7.68 -3.08 20.08
N SER A 258 -7.72 -3.76 18.94
CA SER A 258 -7.75 -5.23 18.87
C SER A 258 -7.36 -5.76 17.48
N ASP A 259 -6.46 -6.76 17.42
CA ASP A 259 -6.10 -7.51 16.21
C ASP A 259 -7.32 -8.10 15.47
N ALA A 260 -8.44 -8.30 16.17
CA ALA A 260 -9.68 -8.79 15.58
C ALA A 260 -10.36 -7.78 14.64
N ASN A 261 -9.89 -6.53 14.62
CA ASN A 261 -10.34 -5.46 13.72
C ASN A 261 -9.42 -5.30 12.49
N ASP A 262 -8.30 -6.03 12.40
CA ASP A 262 -7.44 -6.05 11.22
C ASP A 262 -8.00 -6.99 10.14
N ASP A 263 -8.63 -6.41 9.10
CA ASP A 263 -9.15 -7.17 7.94
C ASP A 263 -8.03 -7.75 7.04
N LEU A 264 -6.77 -7.35 7.25
CA LEU A 264 -5.59 -7.82 6.53
C LEU A 264 -4.80 -8.89 7.31
N ALA A 265 -5.26 -9.29 8.50
CA ALA A 265 -4.56 -10.21 9.39
C ALA A 265 -4.25 -11.58 8.75
N ASP A 266 -5.08 -12.05 7.82
CA ASP A 266 -4.91 -13.32 7.09
C ASP A 266 -4.35 -13.16 5.66
N LYS A 267 -3.89 -11.96 5.28
CA LYS A 267 -3.44 -11.62 3.92
C LYS A 267 -1.92 -11.60 3.76
N ASN A 268 -1.50 -11.79 2.51
CA ASN A 268 -0.14 -11.60 2.05
C ASN A 268 -0.10 -10.53 0.94
N VAL A 269 1.13 -10.12 0.59
CA VAL A 269 1.45 -9.24 -0.56
C VAL A 269 2.72 -9.73 -1.26
N ASN A 270 2.95 -9.28 -2.50
CA ASN A 270 4.25 -9.38 -3.15
C ASN A 270 5.06 -8.14 -2.78
N THR A 271 6.22 -8.34 -2.16
CA THR A 271 7.08 -7.26 -1.70
C THR A 271 8.28 -7.11 -2.63
N ILE A 272 8.60 -5.87 -2.99
CA ILE A 272 9.90 -5.43 -3.50
C ILE A 272 10.57 -4.66 -2.36
N ALA A 273 11.63 -5.21 -1.77
CA ALA A 273 12.41 -4.57 -0.72
C ALA A 273 13.82 -4.24 -1.23
N LEU A 274 14.26 -3.01 -1.01
CA LEU A 274 15.53 -2.47 -1.47
C LEU A 274 16.19 -1.68 -0.34
N GLU A 275 17.39 -2.07 0.06
CA GLU A 275 18.18 -1.36 1.06
C GLU A 275 19.45 -0.78 0.43
N LEU A 276 19.66 0.52 0.59
CA LEU A 276 20.70 1.30 -0.08
C LEU A 276 21.54 2.09 0.94
N PRO A 277 22.85 2.26 0.72
CA PRO A 277 23.63 3.24 1.47
C PRO A 277 23.01 4.64 1.33
N LYS A 278 22.90 5.40 2.42
CA LYS A 278 22.37 6.78 2.44
C LYS A 278 23.02 7.66 1.36
N SER A 279 24.35 7.54 1.22
CA SER A 279 25.15 8.27 0.23
C SER A 279 24.79 8.00 -1.25
N CYS A 280 23.95 7.01 -1.55
CA CYS A 280 23.47 6.75 -2.92
C CYS A 280 22.25 7.58 -3.31
N VAL A 281 21.48 8.06 -2.33
CA VAL A 281 20.13 8.64 -2.53
C VAL A 281 20.00 10.08 -2.02
N THR A 282 20.94 10.55 -1.20
CA THR A 282 20.87 11.89 -0.58
C THR A 282 21.28 13.05 -1.48
N GLY A 283 21.89 12.77 -2.64
CA GLY A 283 22.30 13.78 -3.63
C GLY A 283 23.13 14.93 -3.05
N ASP A 284 22.92 16.13 -3.61
CA ASP A 284 23.50 17.40 -3.15
C ASP A 284 22.51 18.23 -2.29
N GLY A 285 21.36 17.64 -1.89
CA GLY A 285 20.34 18.28 -1.07
C GLY A 285 20.69 18.41 0.42
N ASN A 286 19.68 18.61 1.27
CA ASN A 286 19.87 18.70 2.74
C ASN A 286 19.91 17.34 3.46
N GLY A 287 20.03 16.23 2.73
CA GLY A 287 20.01 14.87 3.28
C GLY A 287 18.61 14.33 3.59
N VAL A 288 17.56 15.08 3.23
CA VAL A 288 16.18 14.61 3.16
C VAL A 288 15.91 14.11 1.74
N VAL A 289 15.32 12.92 1.63
CA VAL A 289 15.03 12.27 0.34
C VAL A 289 13.54 12.00 0.22
N GLY A 290 12.91 12.49 -0.83
CA GLY A 290 11.56 12.11 -1.23
C GLY A 290 11.57 10.77 -1.97
N ALA A 291 10.58 9.91 -1.79
CA ALA A 291 10.45 8.67 -2.55
C ALA A 291 9.00 8.24 -2.75
N TRP A 292 8.75 7.48 -3.82
CA TRP A 292 7.45 6.89 -4.14
C TRP A 292 7.64 5.62 -4.98
N THR A 293 6.57 4.86 -5.18
CA THR A 293 6.57 3.68 -6.07
C THR A 293 5.55 3.83 -7.20
N THR A 294 5.82 3.23 -8.36
CA THR A 294 4.92 3.27 -9.53
C THR A 294 4.84 1.92 -10.24
N ALA A 295 3.72 1.67 -10.92
CA ALA A 295 3.59 0.59 -11.90
C ALA A 295 3.25 1.16 -13.27
N HIS A 296 4.03 0.72 -14.27
CA HIS A 296 3.92 1.13 -15.66
C HIS A 296 3.63 -0.06 -16.58
N VAL A 297 2.84 0.16 -17.63
CA VAL A 297 2.61 -0.83 -18.72
C VAL A 297 2.65 -0.19 -20.10
N PRO A 298 2.91 -0.95 -21.18
CA PRO A 298 2.79 -0.46 -22.55
C PRO A 298 1.35 0.01 -22.88
N GLN A 299 1.24 1.14 -23.56
CA GLN A 299 -0.03 1.79 -23.95
C GLN A 299 -1.03 0.89 -24.70
N ALA A 300 -0.55 -0.16 -25.39
CA ALA A 300 -1.40 -1.11 -26.10
C ALA A 300 -1.13 -2.55 -25.65
N ARG A 301 -2.19 -3.22 -25.17
CA ARG A 301 -2.22 -4.65 -24.80
C ARG A 301 -3.25 -5.40 -25.67
N LEU A 302 -2.77 -6.22 -26.60
CA LEU A 302 -3.59 -6.94 -27.58
C LEU A 302 -3.65 -8.42 -27.22
N GLN A 303 -4.83 -8.91 -26.84
CA GLN A 303 -5.06 -10.31 -26.48
C GLN A 303 -4.78 -11.26 -27.66
N ASN A 304 -4.02 -12.34 -27.44
CA ASN A 304 -3.67 -13.29 -28.50
C ASN A 304 -4.78 -14.35 -28.67
N PRO A 305 -5.50 -14.43 -29.81
CA PRO A 305 -6.52 -15.46 -30.03
C PRO A 305 -5.96 -16.89 -30.12
N ASN A 306 -4.64 -17.03 -30.27
CA ASN A 306 -3.91 -18.30 -30.20
C ASN A 306 -2.88 -18.25 -29.05
N ALA A 307 -3.34 -17.83 -27.88
CA ALA A 307 -2.52 -17.73 -26.67
C ALA A 307 -1.81 -19.04 -26.30
N ASN A 308 -0.60 -18.90 -25.78
CA ASN A 308 0.13 -19.93 -25.06
C ASN A 308 0.88 -19.28 -23.89
N PHE A 309 1.55 -20.05 -23.04
CA PHE A 309 2.23 -19.54 -21.84
C PHE A 309 3.24 -18.42 -22.15
N GLU A 310 4.08 -18.60 -23.18
CA GLU A 310 5.13 -17.64 -23.58
C GLU A 310 4.56 -16.41 -24.31
N LYS A 311 3.32 -16.50 -24.81
CA LYS A 311 2.69 -15.44 -25.61
C LYS A 311 1.16 -15.41 -25.42
N PRO A 312 0.67 -15.00 -24.24
CA PRO A 312 -0.75 -14.80 -24.01
C PRO A 312 -1.31 -13.56 -24.76
N GLU A 313 -0.43 -12.64 -25.14
CA GLU A 313 -0.79 -11.33 -25.71
C GLU A 313 0.34 -10.74 -26.57
N VAL A 314 0.13 -9.51 -27.06
CA VAL A 314 1.12 -8.68 -27.74
C VAL A 314 1.02 -7.26 -27.18
N ASN A 315 2.13 -6.75 -26.65
CA ASN A 315 2.21 -5.41 -26.07
C ASN A 315 3.00 -4.44 -26.95
N GLY A 316 2.73 -3.13 -26.82
CA GLY A 316 3.46 -2.09 -27.56
C GLY A 316 3.02 -0.66 -27.21
N GLY A 317 3.69 0.31 -27.83
CA GLY A 317 3.56 1.74 -27.48
C GLY A 317 4.60 2.18 -26.45
N ALA A 318 4.51 3.42 -25.98
CA ALA A 318 5.30 3.87 -24.84
C ALA A 318 4.81 3.22 -23.54
N LEU A 319 5.61 3.28 -22.47
CA LEU A 319 5.12 2.99 -21.12
C LEU A 319 4.20 4.10 -20.66
N VAL A 320 3.19 3.75 -19.86
CA VAL A 320 2.31 4.67 -19.13
C VAL A 320 2.17 4.20 -17.70
N GLN A 321 2.23 5.15 -16.76
CA GLN A 321 1.94 4.93 -15.36
C GLN A 321 0.45 4.60 -15.19
N VAL A 322 0.14 3.58 -14.39
CA VAL A 322 -1.24 3.15 -14.10
C VAL A 322 -1.52 2.96 -12.60
N SER A 323 -0.46 2.88 -11.78
CA SER A 323 -0.52 3.07 -10.34
C SER A 323 0.68 3.90 -9.91
N ARG A 324 0.48 4.69 -8.86
CA ARG A 324 1.52 5.19 -7.98
C ARG A 324 1.02 5.18 -6.55
N LEU A 325 1.96 5.14 -5.61
CA LEU A 325 1.67 5.29 -4.19
C LEU A 325 2.90 5.79 -3.45
N SER A 326 2.71 6.61 -2.43
CA SER A 326 3.74 6.89 -1.45
C SER A 326 3.19 7.01 -0.04
N SER A 327 2.47 8.10 0.27
CA SER A 327 1.85 8.29 1.57
C SER A 327 0.59 7.40 1.69
N PRO A 328 0.36 6.78 2.85
CA PRO A 328 -0.81 5.95 3.06
C PRO A 328 -2.10 6.78 3.03
N LEU A 329 -3.21 6.13 2.63
CA LEU A 329 -4.57 6.67 2.62
C LEU A 329 -4.85 7.83 1.64
N VAL A 330 -3.87 8.28 0.85
CA VAL A 330 -4.07 9.39 -0.10
C VAL A 330 -4.94 8.97 -1.27
N ASN A 331 -4.64 7.85 -1.93
CA ASN A 331 -5.44 7.37 -3.05
C ASN A 331 -6.79 6.81 -2.58
N GLU A 332 -6.87 6.39 -1.33
CA GLU A 332 -7.99 5.71 -0.70
C GLU A 332 -9.05 6.73 -0.25
N LEU A 333 -8.64 7.75 0.52
CA LEU A 333 -9.51 8.64 1.30
C LEU A 333 -9.30 10.15 1.06
N VAL A 334 -8.23 10.56 0.37
CA VAL A 334 -7.98 11.98 0.06
C VAL A 334 -8.43 12.33 -1.36
N ILE A 335 -7.98 11.58 -2.37
CA ILE A 335 -8.30 11.86 -3.78
C ILE A 335 -9.76 11.47 -4.10
N GLY A 336 -10.49 12.38 -4.75
CA GLY A 336 -11.86 12.17 -5.21
C GLY A 336 -11.96 11.07 -6.27
N ILE A 337 -13.03 10.27 -6.20
CA ILE A 337 -13.24 9.08 -7.04
C ILE A 337 -13.20 9.35 -8.56
N ASP A 338 -13.53 10.57 -8.97
CA ASP A 338 -13.48 11.06 -10.35
C ASP A 338 -12.05 11.33 -10.85
N ASP A 339 -11.11 11.64 -9.95
CA ASP A 339 -9.71 11.93 -10.27
C ASP A 339 -8.71 10.82 -9.86
N LYS A 340 -9.12 9.73 -9.20
CA LYS A 340 -8.18 8.64 -8.80
C LYS A 340 -7.41 8.04 -9.99
N ASP A 341 -8.05 7.87 -11.14
CA ASP A 341 -7.37 7.40 -12.37
C ASP A 341 -6.37 8.45 -12.90
N THR A 342 -6.69 9.75 -12.76
CA THR A 342 -5.79 10.87 -13.09
C THR A 342 -4.60 10.89 -12.13
N PHE A 343 -4.84 10.80 -10.82
CA PHE A 343 -3.80 10.74 -9.78
C PHE A 343 -2.85 9.56 -10.00
N ASN A 344 -3.37 8.36 -10.24
CA ASN A 344 -2.56 7.16 -10.51
C ASN A 344 -1.69 7.25 -11.77
N SER A 345 -2.03 8.12 -12.73
CA SER A 345 -1.30 8.29 -13.99
C SER A 345 -0.45 9.57 -14.06
N ALA A 346 -0.61 10.49 -13.10
CA ALA A 346 0.14 11.73 -12.98
C ALA A 346 1.49 11.55 -12.28
N HIS A 347 2.46 12.40 -12.63
CA HIS A 347 3.74 12.48 -11.95
C HIS A 347 3.64 13.35 -10.68
N PRO A 348 4.39 13.10 -9.58
CA PRO A 348 4.33 13.94 -8.37
C PRO A 348 4.60 15.44 -8.62
N SER A 349 5.42 15.79 -9.62
CA SER A 349 5.61 17.19 -10.06
C SER A 349 4.36 17.85 -10.65
N GLU A 350 3.30 17.09 -10.94
CA GLU A 350 2.01 17.57 -11.44
C GLU A 350 0.93 17.64 -10.34
N ASP A 351 1.26 17.37 -9.07
CA ASP A 351 0.30 17.25 -7.96
C ASP A 351 -0.42 18.54 -7.58
N GLY A 352 0.05 19.69 -8.07
CA GLY A 352 -0.67 20.97 -7.93
C GLY A 352 -2.10 20.94 -8.47
N GLN A 353 -2.45 20.00 -9.36
CA GLN A 353 -3.83 19.81 -9.84
C GLN A 353 -4.76 19.15 -8.81
N PHE A 354 -4.21 18.44 -7.82
CA PHE A 354 -4.96 17.73 -6.76
C PHE A 354 -4.98 18.50 -5.43
N ALA A 355 -4.40 19.69 -5.37
CA ALA A 355 -4.18 20.45 -4.14
C ALA A 355 -5.47 20.78 -3.35
N ASP A 356 -6.63 20.85 -4.01
CA ASP A 356 -7.93 21.05 -3.36
C ASP A 356 -8.28 19.89 -2.41
N TYR A 357 -7.91 18.64 -2.72
CA TYR A 357 -8.19 17.49 -1.85
C TYR A 357 -7.42 17.54 -0.52
N VAL A 358 -6.21 18.12 -0.51
CA VAL A 358 -5.40 18.29 0.71
C VAL A 358 -5.76 19.58 1.45
N THR A 359 -6.01 20.67 0.73
CA THR A 359 -6.31 21.99 1.34
C THR A 359 -7.76 22.10 1.82
N HIS A 360 -8.69 21.32 1.26
CA HIS A 360 -10.12 21.29 1.57
C HIS A 360 -10.63 19.83 1.67
N PRO A 361 -10.09 19.01 2.59
CA PRO A 361 -10.37 17.58 2.67
C PRO A 361 -11.84 17.29 2.99
N THR A 362 -12.40 16.28 2.34
CA THR A 362 -13.80 15.86 2.52
C THR A 362 -14.00 14.97 3.75
N LEU A 363 -13.00 14.17 4.14
CA LEU A 363 -13.13 13.20 5.23
C LEU A 363 -13.58 13.81 6.58
N PRO A 364 -13.03 14.94 7.07
CA PRO A 364 -13.53 15.57 8.29
C PRO A 364 -15.00 16.01 8.21
N VAL A 365 -15.43 16.47 7.03
CA VAL A 365 -16.80 16.92 6.79
C VAL A 365 -17.75 15.71 6.72
N ILE A 366 -17.31 14.58 6.17
CA ILE A 366 -18.05 13.31 6.20
C ILE A 366 -18.23 12.84 7.65
N LEU A 367 -17.17 12.88 8.46
CA LEU A 367 -17.24 12.50 9.88
C LEU A 367 -18.14 13.44 10.69
N ASP A 368 -18.13 14.75 10.42
CA ASP A 368 -19.08 15.70 11.02
C ASP A 368 -20.53 15.38 10.65
N VAL A 369 -20.82 15.13 9.37
CA VAL A 369 -22.15 14.75 8.89
C VAL A 369 -22.67 13.45 9.52
N LEU A 370 -21.79 12.47 9.77
CA LEU A 370 -22.15 11.19 10.37
C LEU A 370 -22.31 11.27 11.90
N PHE A 371 -21.42 11.99 12.60
CA PHE A 371 -21.26 11.87 14.05
C PHE A 371 -21.66 13.10 14.87
N ASN A 372 -21.86 14.29 14.29
CA ASN A 372 -22.13 15.51 15.07
C ASN A 372 -23.36 15.41 15.98
N GLU A 373 -24.52 15.04 15.41
CA GLU A 373 -25.77 14.88 16.17
C GLU A 373 -25.65 13.74 17.20
N PRO A 374 -25.17 12.52 16.85
CA PRO A 374 -24.90 11.46 17.83
C PRO A 374 -23.97 11.88 18.99
N VAL A 375 -22.86 12.58 18.70
CA VAL A 375 -21.91 13.06 19.72
C VAL A 375 -22.56 14.09 20.63
N ASN A 376 -23.25 15.09 20.06
CA ASN A 376 -23.96 16.10 20.83
C ASN A 376 -25.08 15.51 21.71
N ALA A 377 -25.82 14.52 21.20
CA ALA A 377 -26.82 13.79 21.97
C ALA A 377 -26.21 12.95 23.11
N THR A 378 -25.05 12.33 22.87
CA THR A 378 -24.35 11.46 23.83
C THR A 378 -23.72 12.26 24.97
N LEU A 379 -23.08 13.38 24.65
CA LEU A 379 -22.38 14.23 25.62
C LEU A 379 -23.28 15.31 26.25
N GLY A 380 -24.47 15.57 25.68
CA GLY A 380 -25.33 16.68 26.08
C GLY A 380 -24.76 18.06 25.70
N THR A 381 -23.98 18.12 24.62
CA THR A 381 -23.27 19.32 24.14
C THR A 381 -24.01 20.02 23.00
N SER A 382 -23.40 21.08 22.45
CA SER A 382 -23.89 21.78 21.25
C SER A 382 -22.71 22.28 20.42
N ILE A 383 -21.81 21.35 20.06
CA ILE A 383 -20.68 21.58 19.18
C ILE A 383 -21.22 21.87 17.78
N GLU A 384 -20.86 23.01 17.19
CA GLU A 384 -21.38 23.46 15.89
C GLU A 384 -20.93 22.55 14.73
N SER A 385 -19.66 22.16 14.73
CA SER A 385 -19.07 21.18 13.80
C SER A 385 -17.92 20.44 14.48
N LEU A 386 -17.76 19.15 14.18
CA LEU A 386 -16.59 18.34 14.52
C LEU A 386 -15.43 18.57 13.53
N ALA A 387 -15.71 19.03 12.32
CA ALA A 387 -14.70 19.21 11.28
C ALA A 387 -13.81 20.43 11.59
N PRO A 388 -12.49 20.36 11.31
CA PRO A 388 -11.64 21.54 11.34
C PRO A 388 -12.07 22.61 10.35
N SER A 389 -11.84 23.87 10.72
CA SER A 389 -12.27 25.08 10.02
C SER A 389 -11.11 25.96 9.52
N ASN A 390 -9.86 25.51 9.71
CA ASN A 390 -8.64 26.19 9.27
C ASN A 390 -8.37 26.01 7.77
N TYR A 391 -9.28 26.48 6.92
CA TYR A 391 -9.13 26.45 5.46
C TYR A 391 -8.31 27.65 4.93
N PRO A 392 -7.39 27.44 3.97
CA PRO A 392 -6.90 26.15 3.47
C PRO A 392 -6.06 25.42 4.54
N ARG A 393 -6.18 24.09 4.61
CA ARG A 393 -5.50 23.20 5.58
C ARG A 393 -3.98 23.14 5.36
N THR A 394 -3.27 24.21 5.74
CA THR A 394 -1.80 24.31 5.61
C THR A 394 -1.06 23.29 6.49
N ASP A 395 -1.69 22.82 7.56
CA ASP A 395 -1.23 21.70 8.38
C ASP A 395 -1.18 20.38 7.61
N LEU A 396 -2.16 20.13 6.73
CA LEU A 396 -2.18 18.94 5.86
C LEU A 396 -1.24 19.08 4.66
N VAL A 397 -1.06 20.30 4.15
CA VAL A 397 0.01 20.59 3.16
C VAL A 397 1.38 20.26 3.76
N ALA A 398 1.63 20.63 5.02
CA ALA A 398 2.85 20.24 5.73
C ALA A 398 2.94 18.71 5.92
N ALA A 399 1.86 18.06 6.39
CA ALA A 399 1.85 16.64 6.69
C ALA A 399 2.06 15.73 5.46
N PHE A 400 1.41 16.04 4.34
CA PHE A 400 1.39 15.15 3.16
C PHE A 400 2.21 15.65 1.97
N LEU A 401 2.43 16.97 1.82
CA LEU A 401 2.96 17.54 0.58
C LEU A 401 4.32 18.23 0.70
N THR A 402 4.73 18.73 1.87
CA THR A 402 6.02 19.46 2.02
C THR A 402 6.94 18.95 3.12
N GLY A 403 6.44 18.13 4.04
CA GLY A 403 7.13 17.83 5.29
C GLY A 403 7.21 19.03 6.25
N PHE A 404 7.71 18.76 7.45
CA PHE A 404 7.91 19.70 8.55
C PHE A 404 9.38 20.13 8.65
N GLU A 405 9.61 21.43 8.89
CA GLU A 405 10.95 21.99 9.07
C GLU A 405 11.70 21.29 10.23
N GLY A 406 12.98 20.96 10.00
CA GLY A 406 13.81 20.25 10.97
C GLY A 406 13.53 18.74 11.12
N VAL A 407 12.38 18.26 10.64
CA VAL A 407 12.03 16.83 10.63
C VAL A 407 12.30 16.23 9.25
N ASN A 408 11.43 16.47 8.27
CA ASN A 408 11.43 15.78 6.97
C ASN A 408 11.19 16.71 5.76
N GLN A 409 11.38 18.02 5.93
CA GLN A 409 11.28 18.98 4.83
C GLN A 409 12.61 19.11 4.05
N GLN A 410 12.55 19.01 2.72
CA GLN A 410 13.69 19.27 1.83
C GLN A 410 14.02 20.78 1.79
N ALA A 411 15.24 21.16 1.37
CA ALA A 411 15.66 22.57 1.38
C ALA A 411 15.02 23.42 0.26
N SER A 412 14.75 22.81 -0.89
CA SER A 412 13.75 23.27 -1.86
C SER A 412 12.58 22.30 -1.78
N VAL A 413 11.35 22.77 -2.04
CA VAL A 413 10.16 21.90 -1.97
C VAL A 413 9.15 22.31 -3.03
N THR A 414 8.97 21.46 -4.03
CA THR A 414 7.72 21.35 -4.78
C THR A 414 6.74 20.54 -3.94
N ALA A 415 5.56 21.11 -3.66
CA ALA A 415 4.53 20.44 -2.88
C ALA A 415 3.93 19.26 -3.67
N SER A 416 4.11 18.05 -3.15
CA SER A 416 3.83 16.79 -3.88
C SER A 416 3.68 15.58 -2.95
N GLU A 417 2.89 14.61 -3.38
CA GLU A 417 2.62 13.36 -2.68
C GLU A 417 3.85 12.44 -2.76
N MET A 418 4.69 12.51 -1.72
CA MET A 418 5.81 11.60 -1.51
C MET A 418 6.21 11.55 -0.03
N LEU A 419 6.52 10.35 0.45
CA LEU A 419 7.22 10.12 1.72
C LEU A 419 8.59 10.79 1.66
N ARG A 420 8.91 11.57 2.68
CA ARG A 420 10.19 12.27 2.82
C ARG A 420 10.92 11.75 4.05
N LEU A 421 12.13 11.23 3.86
CA LEU A 421 12.97 10.68 4.93
C LEU A 421 14.21 11.55 5.13
N ASN A 422 14.38 12.09 6.32
CA ASN A 422 15.62 12.69 6.78
C ASN A 422 16.59 11.60 7.24
N THR A 423 17.63 11.38 6.45
CA THR A 423 18.62 10.33 6.66
C THR A 423 19.60 10.61 7.82
N ALA A 424 19.62 11.85 8.32
CA ALA A 424 20.46 12.28 9.45
C ALA A 424 19.81 12.03 10.82
N ILE A 425 18.49 11.81 10.88
CA ILE A 425 17.83 11.37 12.12
C ILE A 425 18.18 9.88 12.33
N PRO A 426 18.81 9.48 13.46
CA PRO A 426 19.15 8.09 13.71
C PRO A 426 17.92 7.17 13.71
N ALA A 427 18.08 5.93 13.25
CA ALA A 427 17.01 4.95 13.30
C ALA A 427 16.74 4.52 14.76
N THR A 428 15.47 4.57 15.19
CA THR A 428 15.05 4.05 16.49
C THR A 428 15.02 2.51 16.46
N PRO A 429 15.71 1.81 17.38
CA PRO A 429 15.68 0.34 17.46
C PRO A 429 14.25 -0.17 17.69
N ALA A 430 13.91 -1.32 17.08
CA ALA A 430 12.54 -1.85 17.07
C ALA A 430 11.88 -1.99 18.46
N ASP A 431 12.64 -2.29 19.51
CA ASP A 431 12.14 -2.41 20.90
C ASP A 431 11.83 -1.07 21.58
N GLN A 432 12.13 0.04 20.92
CA GLN A 432 11.95 1.42 21.37
C GLN A 432 11.09 2.25 20.39
N GLN A 433 10.62 1.66 19.30
CA GLN A 433 9.79 2.38 18.31
C GLN A 433 8.42 2.71 18.90
N SER A 434 7.99 3.96 18.71
CA SER A 434 6.61 4.36 18.99
C SER A 434 5.76 4.17 17.73
N ALA A 435 4.63 3.45 17.85
CA ALA A 435 3.69 3.29 16.74
C ALA A 435 3.17 4.63 16.20
N PHE A 436 3.08 5.65 17.05
CA PHE A 436 2.67 7.01 16.67
C PHE A 436 3.79 7.86 16.04
N GLY A 437 4.97 7.29 15.79
CA GLY A 437 6.10 7.98 15.17
C GLY A 437 6.45 9.30 15.86
N VAL A 438 6.53 10.39 15.08
CA VAL A 438 6.86 11.74 15.59
C VAL A 438 5.89 12.19 16.68
N ALA A 439 4.59 11.87 16.56
CA ALA A 439 3.57 12.23 17.55
C ALA A 439 3.66 11.40 18.84
N GLY A 440 4.49 10.36 18.86
CA GLY A 440 4.84 9.56 20.02
C GLY A 440 6.27 9.79 20.53
N ASP A 441 6.84 10.98 20.29
CA ASP A 441 8.23 11.39 20.61
C ASP A 441 9.33 10.57 19.90
N ASP A 442 9.01 9.88 18.81
CA ASP A 442 9.94 9.07 18.02
C ASP A 442 10.17 9.69 16.63
N LEU A 443 11.19 10.56 16.54
CA LEU A 443 11.52 11.29 15.31
C LEU A 443 11.95 10.40 14.13
N ALA A 444 12.17 9.10 14.33
CA ALA A 444 12.53 8.16 13.26
C ALA A 444 11.32 7.43 12.65
N GLY A 445 10.10 7.69 13.13
CA GLY A 445 8.86 7.16 12.56
C GLY A 445 8.10 8.20 11.73
N PHE A 446 6.95 7.78 11.20
CA PHE A 446 6.07 8.62 10.39
C PHE A 446 5.78 9.99 11.05
N PRO A 447 5.82 11.11 10.29
CA PRO A 447 6.03 11.22 8.85
C PRO A 447 7.50 11.33 8.38
N ASN A 448 8.49 11.10 9.25
CA ASN A 448 9.89 11.05 8.82
C ASN A 448 10.19 9.72 8.09
N GLY A 449 9.76 9.66 6.83
CA GLY A 449 9.54 8.41 6.14
C GLY A 449 8.30 7.68 6.70
N ARG A 450 8.28 6.36 6.59
CA ARG A 450 7.27 5.46 7.16
C ARG A 450 7.91 4.11 7.44
N ARG A 451 7.83 3.62 8.67
CA ARG A 451 8.25 2.26 9.05
C ARG A 451 7.05 1.31 8.95
N PRO A 452 7.30 0.01 8.71
CA PRO A 452 6.24 -1.00 8.73
C PRO A 452 5.44 -1.13 10.04
N GLY A 453 5.99 -0.68 11.18
CA GLY A 453 5.32 -0.70 12.48
C GLY A 453 4.74 0.63 12.94
N ASP A 454 4.64 1.64 12.05
CA ASP A 454 3.98 2.92 12.35
C ASP A 454 2.46 2.80 12.09
N ASP A 455 1.64 3.16 13.07
CA ASP A 455 0.18 3.18 13.00
C ASP A 455 -0.30 4.43 12.24
N VAL A 456 -0.10 4.38 10.93
CA VAL A 456 -0.41 5.51 10.04
C VAL A 456 -1.90 5.77 9.88
N VAL A 457 -2.78 4.81 10.21
CA VAL A 457 -4.24 5.01 10.13
C VAL A 457 -4.68 5.92 11.28
N ASP A 458 -4.32 5.60 12.51
CA ASP A 458 -4.57 6.46 13.67
C ASP A 458 -3.90 7.82 13.52
N ILE A 459 -2.62 7.87 13.12
CA ILE A 459 -1.89 9.14 12.94
C ILE A 459 -2.59 10.01 11.89
N ALA A 460 -2.89 9.47 10.70
CA ALA A 460 -3.50 10.24 9.62
C ALA A 460 -4.90 10.72 10.01
N LEU A 461 -5.73 9.87 10.64
CA LEU A 461 -7.07 10.25 11.08
C LEU A 461 -7.05 11.37 12.12
N ARG A 462 -6.17 11.29 13.12
CA ARG A 462 -5.98 12.34 14.15
C ARG A 462 -5.50 13.66 13.52
N VAL A 463 -4.54 13.61 12.59
CA VAL A 463 -4.03 14.79 11.87
C VAL A 463 -5.11 15.41 10.98
N VAL A 464 -5.85 14.61 10.22
CA VAL A 464 -6.96 15.05 9.37
C VAL A 464 -8.09 15.68 10.19
N MET A 465 -8.39 15.16 11.39
CA MET A 465 -9.30 15.77 12.37
C MET A 465 -8.71 16.94 13.18
N GLY A 466 -7.48 17.37 12.86
CA GLY A 466 -6.92 18.66 13.30
C GLY A 466 -6.05 18.61 14.55
N ALA A 467 -5.42 17.48 14.86
CA ALA A 467 -4.44 17.37 15.96
C ALA A 467 -3.32 18.43 15.88
N LEU A 468 -2.89 18.80 14.67
CA LEU A 468 -1.86 19.83 14.43
C LEU A 468 -2.30 21.27 14.76
N CYS A 469 -3.57 21.49 15.12
CA CYS A 469 -4.06 22.76 15.68
C CYS A 469 -3.93 22.84 17.21
N HIS A 470 -3.44 21.78 17.86
CA HIS A 470 -3.22 21.69 19.31
C HIS A 470 -1.74 21.50 19.62
N ASP A 471 -1.40 21.43 20.91
CA ASP A 471 -0.04 21.09 21.33
C ASP A 471 0.22 19.59 21.10
N ILE A 472 1.19 19.27 20.26
CA ILE A 472 1.72 17.90 20.11
C ILE A 472 3.05 17.77 20.88
N PRO A 473 3.46 16.57 21.32
CA PRO A 473 4.79 16.39 21.88
C PRO A 473 5.84 16.61 20.78
N VAL A 474 6.78 17.53 21.03
CA VAL A 474 7.96 17.74 20.18
C VAL A 474 9.19 17.63 21.07
N ASN A 475 9.84 16.47 21.05
CA ASN A 475 10.99 16.18 21.92
C ASN A 475 10.64 16.37 23.41
N GLY A 476 9.49 15.81 23.82
CA GLY A 476 8.97 15.83 25.19
C GLY A 476 8.28 17.12 25.63
N GLU A 477 8.27 18.18 24.81
CA GLU A 477 7.65 19.46 25.15
C GLU A 477 6.35 19.70 24.35
N PRO A 478 5.20 19.98 25.01
CA PRO A 478 3.95 20.31 24.33
C PRO A 478 4.10 21.58 23.47
N THR A 479 3.92 21.43 22.16
CA THR A 479 4.19 22.48 21.17
C THR A 479 3.13 22.53 20.08
N ASN A 480 2.37 23.62 20.01
CA ASN A 480 1.58 23.96 18.81
C ASN A 480 2.53 24.48 17.70
N LEU A 481 2.47 23.85 16.53
CA LEU A 481 3.35 24.16 15.39
C LEU A 481 2.99 25.46 14.63
N GLY A 482 1.89 26.13 14.99
CA GLY A 482 1.49 27.43 14.47
C GLY A 482 0.62 27.42 13.21
N PHE A 483 0.20 26.24 12.73
CA PHE A 483 -0.66 26.14 11.54
C PHE A 483 -2.11 26.61 11.78
N CYS A 484 -2.61 26.42 12.99
CA CYS A 484 -3.99 26.73 13.38
C CYS A 484 -4.14 26.77 14.92
N THR A 485 -5.25 27.32 15.41
CA THR A 485 -5.56 27.38 16.85
C THR A 485 -6.52 26.25 17.28
N PRO A 486 -6.53 25.86 18.57
CA PRO A 486 -7.45 24.86 19.11
C PRO A 486 -8.92 25.09 18.77
N ASP A 487 -9.37 26.35 18.78
CA ASP A 487 -10.75 26.75 18.45
C ASP A 487 -11.13 26.40 16.99
N GLN A 488 -10.16 26.25 16.09
CA GLN A 488 -10.41 25.89 14.69
C GLN A 488 -10.58 24.38 14.48
N ALA A 489 -10.19 23.53 15.43
CA ALA A 489 -10.32 22.07 15.38
C ALA A 489 -10.85 21.55 16.73
N PRO A 490 -12.16 21.67 17.01
CA PRO A 490 -12.72 21.50 18.36
C PRO A 490 -12.56 20.09 18.95
N VAL A 491 -12.27 19.10 18.12
CA VAL A 491 -12.02 17.70 18.52
C VAL A 491 -10.60 17.21 18.20
N GLY A 492 -9.65 18.09 17.86
CA GLY A 492 -8.29 17.69 17.45
C GLY A 492 -7.48 16.92 18.51
N ASN A 493 -7.87 17.01 19.79
CA ASN A 493 -7.28 16.22 20.90
C ASN A 493 -8.00 14.87 21.18
N VAL A 494 -9.02 14.51 20.39
CA VAL A 494 -9.71 13.22 20.55
C VAL A 494 -8.79 12.12 20.01
N PRO A 495 -8.61 11.01 20.76
CA PRO A 495 -7.85 9.85 20.28
C PRO A 495 -8.68 9.08 19.25
N PHE A 496 -8.71 9.61 18.03
CA PHE A 496 -9.37 8.96 16.91
C PHE A 496 -8.60 7.71 16.49
N THR A 497 -9.33 6.65 16.16
CA THR A 497 -8.76 5.36 15.76
C THR A 497 -9.72 4.54 14.90
N ASP A 498 -9.21 3.61 14.11
CA ASP A 498 -10.01 2.56 13.46
C ASP A 498 -10.13 1.26 14.29
N GLY A 499 -9.39 1.17 15.41
CA GLY A 499 -9.35 0.05 16.33
C GLY A 499 -8.44 -1.11 15.91
N ALA A 500 -7.67 -1.00 14.82
CA ALA A 500 -6.75 -2.03 14.34
C ALA A 500 -5.29 -1.65 14.67
N PRO A 501 -4.75 -2.03 15.85
CA PRO A 501 -3.45 -1.55 16.30
C PRO A 501 -2.29 -2.24 15.58
N ILE A 502 -1.17 -1.53 15.45
CA ILE A 502 0.13 -2.09 15.03
C ILE A 502 1.27 -1.53 15.89
N ASP A 503 2.33 -2.34 16.06
CA ASP A 503 3.62 -1.89 16.56
C ASP A 503 4.77 -2.66 15.90
N ALA A 504 6.01 -2.36 16.31
CA ALA A 504 7.22 -2.99 15.76
C ALA A 504 7.34 -4.51 16.05
N SER A 505 6.50 -5.12 16.88
CA SER A 505 6.49 -6.58 17.10
C SER A 505 5.83 -7.36 15.94
N TYR A 506 5.00 -6.68 15.14
CA TYR A 506 4.32 -7.23 13.96
C TYR A 506 5.29 -7.50 12.81
N ILE A 507 6.52 -6.98 12.88
CA ILE A 507 7.51 -6.99 11.79
C ILE A 507 8.84 -7.61 12.25
N ASP A 508 9.74 -7.92 11.31
CA ASP A 508 11.06 -8.50 11.58
C ASP A 508 12.14 -7.41 11.69
N THR A 509 13.13 -7.61 12.56
CA THR A 509 14.17 -6.61 12.87
C THR A 509 15.37 -6.63 11.92
N GLN A 510 15.27 -7.36 10.81
CA GLN A 510 16.32 -7.57 9.82
C GLN A 510 15.71 -7.58 8.42
N PHE A 511 16.46 -7.14 7.41
CA PHE A 511 16.01 -7.11 6.02
C PHE A 511 15.51 -8.49 5.53
N PRO A 512 14.34 -8.58 4.86
CA PRO A 512 13.54 -7.49 4.29
C PRO A 512 12.48 -6.87 5.22
N TYR A 513 12.64 -6.99 6.54
CA TYR A 513 11.83 -6.43 7.63
C TYR A 513 10.37 -6.90 7.71
N LEU A 514 9.78 -7.45 6.65
CA LEU A 514 8.42 -8.00 6.69
C LEU A 514 8.44 -9.49 7.06
N LYS A 515 7.44 -9.92 7.83
CA LYS A 515 7.28 -11.32 8.28
C LYS A 515 7.18 -12.30 7.11
N THR A 516 7.65 -13.52 7.37
CA THR A 516 7.37 -14.70 6.53
C THR A 516 5.86 -14.79 6.25
N PRO A 517 5.44 -15.02 4.98
CA PRO A 517 4.03 -15.04 4.61
C PRO A 517 3.24 -16.16 5.28
N ILE A 518 1.92 -16.01 5.29
CA ILE A 518 0.97 -16.99 5.78
C ILE A 518 0.90 -18.17 4.79
N ALA A 519 0.98 -19.40 5.31
CA ALA A 519 1.05 -20.62 4.53
C ALA A 519 -0.29 -20.96 3.85
N GLY A 520 -0.28 -21.23 2.54
CA GLY A 520 -1.47 -21.57 1.76
C GLY A 520 -2.12 -22.92 2.09
N SER A 521 -1.43 -23.76 2.85
CA SER A 521 -2.04 -24.92 3.52
C SER A 521 -1.32 -25.19 4.84
N PRO A 522 -2.05 -25.32 5.97
CA PRO A 522 -1.46 -25.62 7.28
C PRO A 522 -1.14 -27.11 7.47
N ASN A 523 -1.43 -27.95 6.48
CA ASN A 523 -1.18 -29.39 6.57
C ASN A 523 0.17 -29.78 5.95
N GLN A 524 0.84 -30.75 6.58
CA GLN A 524 2.07 -31.40 6.12
C GLN A 524 1.78 -32.65 5.28
#